data_AF-A0A7K9USM0-F1
#
_entry.id   AF-A0A7K9USM0-F1
#
_cell.length_a   1.000
_cell.length_b   1.000
_cell.length_c   1.000
_cell.angle_alpha   90.00
_cell.angle_beta   90.00
_cell.angle_gamma   90.00
#
_symmetry.space_group_name_H-M   'P 1'
#
loop_
_entity.id
_entity.type
_entity.pdbx_description
1 polymer ?
#
loop_
_entity_poly.entity_id
_entity_poly.type
_entity_poly.pdbx_seq_one_letter_code
_entity_poly.pdbx_strand_id
1 'polypeptide(L)'
;TKQELEDLTADIKKTANKVRSKLKAIEQSIEQEEGLNRSSADLRIRKTQHSTLSRKFVEVMTEYNATQSKYRDRCKDRIQRQLEIS
;
A
#
# COMPACT_ATOMS: atom_id res chain seq x y z
N THR A 1 8.83 -14.49 16.52
CA THR A 1 9.63 -15.52 15.82
C THR A 1 9.77 -15.19 14.33
N LYS A 2 10.64 -15.88 13.56
CA LYS A 2 10.76 -15.66 12.08
C LYS A 2 9.43 -15.87 11.35
N GLN A 3 8.64 -16.86 11.79
CA GLN A 3 7.34 -17.19 11.23
C GLN A 3 6.33 -16.04 11.40
N GLU A 4 6.23 -15.46 12.60
CA GLU A 4 5.33 -14.32 12.86
C GLU A 4 5.61 -13.12 11.92
N LEU A 5 6.87 -12.87 11.57
CA LEU A 5 7.24 -11.81 10.64
C LEU A 5 6.79 -12.11 9.20
N GLU A 6 6.91 -13.37 8.78
CA GLU A 6 6.46 -13.83 7.45
C GLU A 6 4.93 -13.76 7.35
N ASP A 7 4.22 -14.19 8.41
CA ASP A 7 2.76 -14.13 8.48
C ASP A 7 2.26 -12.68 8.44
N LEU A 8 2.87 -11.78 9.23
CA LEU A 8 2.53 -10.36 9.23
C LEU A 8 2.79 -9.72 7.85
N THR A 9 3.88 -10.08 7.19
CA THR A 9 4.20 -9.60 5.83
C THR A 9 3.15 -10.05 4.83
N ALA A 10 2.70 -11.30 4.92
CA ALA A 10 1.66 -11.86 4.05
C ALA A 10 0.32 -11.14 4.27
N ASP A 11 -0.06 -10.90 5.53
CA ASP A 11 -1.31 -10.21 5.87
C ASP A 11 -1.32 -8.74 5.44
N ILE A 12 -0.20 -8.04 5.60
CA ILE A 12 -0.04 -6.67 5.08
C ILE A 12 -0.22 -6.67 3.56
N LYS A 13 0.45 -7.57 2.84
CA LYS A 13 0.35 -7.68 1.37
C LYS A 13 -1.07 -8.01 0.91
N LYS A 14 -1.75 -8.93 1.62
CA LYS A 14 -3.15 -9.31 1.33
C LYS A 14 -4.08 -8.13 1.53
N THR A 15 -3.93 -7.41 2.64
CA THR A 15 -4.76 -6.23 2.97
C THR A 15 -4.50 -5.08 2.01
N ALA A 16 -3.24 -4.78 1.69
CA ALA A 16 -2.87 -3.76 0.71
C ALA A 16 -3.47 -4.04 -0.67
N ASN A 17 -3.47 -5.30 -1.12
CA ASN A 17 -4.12 -5.66 -2.38
C ASN A 17 -5.63 -5.45 -2.34
N LYS A 18 -6.30 -5.80 -1.23
CA LYS A 18 -7.74 -5.52 -1.07
C LYS A 18 -8.04 -4.02 -1.12
N VAL A 19 -7.24 -3.19 -0.44
CA VAL A 19 -7.40 -1.73 -0.46
C VAL A 19 -7.20 -1.20 -1.88
N ARG A 20 -6.13 -1.60 -2.56
CA ARG A 20 -5.87 -1.23 -3.96
C ARG A 20 -7.02 -1.59 -4.90
N SER A 21 -7.56 -2.80 -4.79
CA SER A 21 -8.71 -3.22 -5.61
C SER A 21 -9.95 -2.38 -5.35
N LYS A 22 -10.23 -2.03 -4.09
CA LYS A 22 -11.36 -1.16 -3.74
C LYS A 22 -11.18 0.27 -4.24
N LEU A 23 -9.98 0.85 -4.12
CA LEU A 23 -9.67 2.18 -4.65
C LEU A 23 -9.86 2.22 -6.17
N LYS A 24 -9.34 1.21 -6.88
CA LYS A 24 -9.53 1.09 -8.33
C LYS A 24 -11.00 0.98 -8.73
N ALA A 25 -11.82 0.24 -7.97
CA ALA A 25 -13.25 0.16 -8.23
C ALA A 25 -13.97 1.50 -8.03
N ILE A 26 -13.55 2.29 -7.03
CA ILE A 26 -14.08 3.65 -6.81
C ILE A 26 -13.68 4.57 -7.97
N GLU A 27 -12.41 4.53 -8.40
CA GLU A 27 -11.91 5.29 -9.54
C GLU A 27 -12.70 5.00 -10.83
N GLN A 28 -12.90 3.73 -11.16
CA GLN A 28 -13.70 3.31 -12.32
C GLN A 28 -15.16 3.80 -12.22
N SER A 29 -15.76 3.76 -11.03
CA SER A 29 -17.12 4.28 -10.82
C SER A 29 -17.20 5.80 -11.00
N ILE A 30 -16.16 6.54 -10.62
CA ILE A 30 -16.07 7.99 -10.83
C ILE A 30 -15.96 8.30 -12.32
N GLU A 31 -15.05 7.63 -13.03
CA GLU A 31 -14.84 7.81 -14.48
C GLU A 31 -16.10 7.53 -15.30
N GLN A 32 -16.85 6.48 -14.94
CA GLN A 32 -18.12 6.15 -15.58
C GLN A 32 -19.17 7.24 -15.40
N GLU A 33 -19.29 7.80 -14.19
CA GLU A 33 -20.28 8.86 -13.91
C GLU A 33 -19.91 10.19 -14.56
N GLU A 34 -18.61 10.51 -14.64
CA GLU A 34 -18.10 11.68 -15.36
C GLU A 34 -18.38 11.59 -16.87
N GLY A 35 -18.25 10.40 -17.47
CA GLY A 35 -18.57 10.17 -18.88
C GLY A 35 -20.05 10.43 -19.22
N LEU A 36 -20.94 10.41 -18.23
CA LEU A 36 -22.36 10.75 -18.39
C LEU A 36 -22.64 12.26 -18.22
N ASN A 37 -21.62 13.10 -18.02
CA ASN A 37 -21.71 14.53 -17.71
C ASN A 37 -22.63 14.85 -16.50
N ARG A 38 -22.76 13.91 -15.56
CA ARG A 38 -23.58 14.08 -14.35
C ARG A 38 -22.74 14.61 -13.20
N SER A 39 -22.61 15.92 -13.10
CA SER A 39 -22.00 16.54 -11.92
C SER A 39 -22.99 16.55 -10.76
N SER A 40 -22.77 15.70 -9.75
CA SER A 40 -23.59 15.60 -8.54
C SER A 40 -22.77 15.91 -7.28
N ALA A 41 -23.45 16.22 -6.18
CA ALA A 41 -22.79 16.34 -4.88
C ALA A 41 -22.12 15.02 -4.47
N ASP A 42 -22.78 13.89 -4.75
CA ASP A 42 -22.27 12.55 -4.47
C ASP A 42 -20.99 12.24 -5.26
N LEU A 43 -20.93 12.62 -6.54
CA LEU A 43 -19.71 12.49 -7.35
C LEU A 43 -18.55 13.28 -6.74
N ARG A 44 -18.78 14.52 -6.30
CA ARG A 44 -17.74 15.32 -5.63
C ARG A 44 -17.27 14.67 -4.34
N ILE A 45 -18.20 14.17 -3.51
CA ILE A 45 -17.88 13.45 -2.28
C ILE A 45 -17.02 12.23 -2.58
N ARG A 46 -17.40 11.41 -3.57
CA ARG A 46 -16.63 10.23 -3.99
C ARG A 46 -15.22 10.59 -4.46
N LYS A 47 -15.07 11.63 -5.29
CA LYS A 47 -13.75 12.13 -5.75
C LYS A 47 -12.85 12.54 -4.59
N THR A 48 -13.40 13.31 -3.64
CA THR A 48 -12.64 13.73 -2.45
C THR A 48 -12.24 12.53 -1.60
N GLN A 49 -13.18 11.61 -1.32
CA GLN A 49 -12.89 10.41 -0.54
C GLN A 49 -11.84 9.53 -1.22
N HIS A 50 -11.94 9.31 -2.52
CA HIS A 50 -10.94 8.55 -3.29
C HIS A 50 -9.56 9.19 -3.15
N SER A 51 -9.43 10.50 -3.38
CA SER A 51 -8.16 11.22 -3.27
C SER A 51 -7.55 11.12 -1.87
N THR A 52 -8.36 11.32 -0.82
CA THR A 52 -7.90 11.21 0.57
C THR A 52 -7.44 9.80 0.92
N LEU A 53 -8.22 8.77 0.54
CA LEU A 53 -7.89 7.38 0.83
C LEU A 53 -6.65 6.92 0.05
N SER A 54 -6.53 7.29 -1.23
CA SER A 54 -5.38 6.97 -2.07
C SER A 54 -4.10 7.60 -1.52
N ARG A 55 -4.15 8.86 -1.08
CA ARG A 55 -3.00 9.53 -0.45
C ARG A 55 -2.55 8.79 0.82
N LYS A 56 -3.49 8.52 1.75
CA LYS A 56 -3.19 7.78 2.99
C LYS A 56 -2.62 6.39 2.70
N PHE A 57 -3.16 5.70 1.69
CA PHE A 57 -2.66 4.38 1.30
C PHE A 57 -1.21 4.44 0.80
N VAL A 58 -0.88 5.41 -0.06
CA VAL A 58 0.50 5.61 -0.54
C VAL A 58 1.44 5.94 0.61
N GLU A 59 1.04 6.82 1.53
CA GLU A 59 1.85 7.18 2.71
C GLU A 59 2.21 5.94 3.55
N VAL A 60 1.21 5.16 3.94
CA VAL A 60 1.40 3.93 4.75
C VAL A 60 2.25 2.90 4.00
N MET A 61 2.00 2.68 2.71
CA MET A 61 2.77 1.71 1.94
C MET A 61 4.21 2.16 1.71
N THR A 62 4.46 3.47 1.61
CA THR A 62 5.81 4.03 1.50
C THR A 62 6.59 3.81 2.79
N GLU A 63 5.98 4.09 3.95
CA GLU A 63 6.59 3.84 5.25
C GLU A 63 6.88 2.35 5.47
N TYR A 64 5.93 1.49 5.12
CA TYR A 64 6.10 0.04 5.16
C TYR A 64 7.29 -0.42 4.29
N ASN A 65 7.35 0.03 3.03
CA ASN A 65 8.44 -0.32 2.12
C ASN A 65 9.81 0.17 2.63
N ALA A 66 9.86 1.38 3.20
CA ALA A 66 11.07 1.92 3.80
C ALA A 66 11.54 1.06 5.00
N THR A 67 10.61 0.64 5.85
CA THR A 67 10.89 -0.22 7.01
C THR A 67 11.39 -1.59 6.57
N GLN A 68 10.75 -2.19 5.55
CA GLN A 68 11.16 -3.48 5.00
C GLN A 68 12.55 -3.42 4.35
N SER A 69 12.87 -2.35 3.62
CA SER A 69 14.20 -2.16 3.04
C SER A 69 15.27 -2.01 4.12
N LYS A 70 15.05 -1.17 5.14
CA LYS A 70 15.96 -1.06 6.30
C LYS A 70 16.21 -2.41 6.97
N TYR A 71 15.19 -3.24 7.13
CA TYR A 71 15.35 -4.58 7.69
C TYR A 71 16.22 -5.48 6.82
N ARG A 72 16.00 -5.48 5.50
CA ARG A 72 16.81 -6.25 4.54
C ARG A 72 18.27 -5.83 4.56
N ASP A 73 18.54 -4.52 4.58
CA ASP A 73 19.90 -3.97 4.62
C ASP A 73 20.63 -4.43 5.89
N ARG A 74 20.00 -4.35 7.07
CA ARG A 74 20.60 -4.86 8.31
C ARG A 74 20.87 -6.36 8.27
N CYS A 75 19.97 -7.15 7.68
CA CYS A 75 20.18 -8.59 7.54
C CYS A 75 21.38 -8.88 6.64
N LYS A 76 21.52 -8.14 5.54
CA LYS A 76 22.65 -8.23 4.61
C LYS A 76 23.97 -7.88 5.32
N ASP A 77 24.03 -6.76 6.04
CA ASP A 77 25.22 -6.34 6.79
C ASP A 77 25.65 -7.40 7.82
N ARG A 78 24.70 -8.04 8.49
CA ARG A 78 25.00 -9.09 9.47
C ARG A 78 25.60 -10.32 8.79
N ILE A 79 25.06 -10.75 7.65
CA ILE A 79 25.58 -11.89 6.89
C ILE A 79 26.99 -11.58 6.37
N GLN A 80 27.18 -10.38 5.82
CA GLN A 80 28.48 -9.94 5.29
C GLN A 80 29.56 -9.97 6.38
N ARG A 81 29.30 -9.41 7.57
CA ARG A 81 30.24 -9.47 8.70
C ARG A 81 30.56 -10.89 9.13
N GLN A 82 29.58 -11.80 9.09
CA GLN A 82 29.81 -13.20 9.46
C GLN A 82 30.76 -13.89 8.47
N LEU A 83 30.66 -13.56 7.18
CA LEU A 83 31.54 -14.08 6.13
C LEU A 83 32.95 -13.49 6.20
N GLU A 84 33.11 -12.24 6.63
CA GLU A 84 34.42 -11.56 6.75
C GLU A 84 35.26 -12.07 7.93
N ILE A 85 34.64 -12.71 8.92
CA ILE A 85 35.29 -13.26 10.12
C ILE A 85 35.54 -14.77 9.99
N SER A 86 34.97 -15.41 8.95
CA SER A 86 35.13 -16.84 8.65
C SER A 86 36.29 -17.07 7.68
#